data_AF-A0A4Q4ZYT4-F1
#
_entry.id   AF-A0A4Q4ZYT4-F1
#
_cell.length_a   1.000
_cell.length_b   1.000
_cell.length_c   1.000
_cell.angle_alpha   90.00
_cell.angle_beta   90.00
_cell.angle_gamma   90.00
#
_symmetry.space_group_name_H-M   'P 1'
#
loop_
_entity.id
_entity.type
_entity.pdbx_description
1 polymer ?
#
loop_
_entity_poly.entity_id
_entity_poly.type
_entity_poly.pdbx_seq_one_letter_code
_entity_poly.pdbx_strand_id
1 'polypeptide(L)'
;MIFCLPRMRGDDPHPDTARLWAKYAKDYLILDKGFGGTTRFSPVRGGIFLDLEKIFTGDDAHRPYQTLFHETAHMLDYLLGKNTYYSTQAKNDGKTFNETLFTDAMNLFNATRKELVQKRRKQLPMVAEMRARLRRSGQLTAQQLTILQNAGIISDISNFRGEKAWQLSSRITAYEDMLVNPPERKEILRAIADKVHEGRKLTDVTDLDVDDMLQAALGDDYPYWVGHLGDGYFNPTRQCAEAWAEMMSSQIANPDAWSLIERVFPQSATMFNSMVKEVTG
;
A
#
# COMPACT_ATOMS: atom_id res chain seq x y z
N MET A 1 4.61 3.14 -30.50
CA MET A 1 3.75 2.03 -30.04
C MET A 1 4.51 0.69 -30.07
N ILE A 2 5.76 0.58 -29.56
CA ILE A 2 6.53 -0.69 -29.64
C ILE A 2 7.57 -0.78 -28.51
N PHE A 3 7.15 -0.97 -27.26
CA PHE A 3 8.00 -1.56 -26.21
C PHE A 3 7.22 -2.54 -25.30
N CYS A 4 5.89 -2.45 -25.22
CA CYS A 4 5.03 -3.47 -24.58
C CYS A 4 4.66 -4.68 -25.48
N LEU A 5 5.11 -4.68 -26.74
CA LEU A 5 4.76 -5.70 -27.74
C LEU A 5 5.31 -7.12 -27.48
N PRO A 6 6.46 -7.35 -26.78
CA PRO A 6 6.90 -8.71 -26.49
C PRO A 6 5.96 -9.46 -25.54
N ARG A 7 5.39 -8.77 -24.53
CA ARG A 7 4.45 -9.39 -23.58
C ARG A 7 3.08 -9.62 -24.21
N MET A 8 2.56 -8.68 -25.00
CA MET A 8 1.31 -8.89 -25.76
C MET A 8 1.38 -9.98 -26.86
N ARG A 9 2.52 -10.65 -27.05
CA ARG A 9 2.75 -11.69 -28.06
C ARG A 9 2.76 -13.14 -27.55
N GLY A 10 2.53 -13.38 -26.25
CA GLY A 10 2.31 -14.75 -25.73
C GLY A 10 3.14 -15.15 -24.51
N ASP A 11 4.09 -14.31 -24.09
CA ASP A 11 4.94 -14.53 -22.88
C ASP A 11 4.48 -13.69 -21.67
N ASP A 12 3.30 -13.05 -21.75
CA ASP A 12 2.70 -12.34 -20.61
C ASP A 12 2.22 -13.35 -19.56
N PRO A 13 2.61 -13.21 -18.27
CA PRO A 13 2.08 -14.06 -17.21
C PRO A 13 0.56 -13.89 -16.99
N HIS A 14 -0.03 -12.81 -17.50
CA HIS A 14 -1.44 -12.45 -17.42
C HIS A 14 -2.05 -12.23 -18.82
N PRO A 15 -2.09 -13.28 -19.66
CA PRO A 15 -2.48 -13.14 -21.06
C PRO A 15 -3.95 -12.76 -21.24
N ASP A 16 -4.81 -13.07 -20.27
CA ASP A 16 -6.22 -12.62 -20.27
C ASP A 16 -6.34 -11.10 -20.14
N THR A 17 -5.52 -10.48 -19.28
CA THR A 17 -5.53 -9.03 -19.05
C THR A 17 -5.04 -8.28 -20.28
N ALA A 18 -3.94 -8.74 -20.88
CA ALA A 18 -3.44 -8.18 -22.13
C ALA A 18 -4.47 -8.35 -23.28
N ARG A 19 -5.13 -9.51 -23.38
CA ARG A 19 -6.21 -9.74 -24.35
C ARG A 19 -7.39 -8.82 -24.14
N LEU A 20 -7.84 -8.66 -22.90
CA LEU A 20 -8.96 -7.80 -22.55
C LEU A 20 -8.67 -6.35 -22.93
N TRP A 21 -7.50 -5.83 -22.54
CA TRP A 21 -7.08 -4.48 -22.90
C TRP A 21 -7.04 -4.30 -24.43
N ALA A 22 -6.44 -5.25 -25.14
CA ALA A 22 -6.35 -5.20 -26.61
C ALA A 22 -7.72 -5.28 -27.30
N LYS A 23 -8.68 -6.03 -26.75
CA LYS A 23 -10.06 -6.16 -27.27
C LYS A 23 -10.78 -4.81 -27.35
N TYR A 24 -10.47 -3.89 -26.43
CA TYR A 24 -11.05 -2.54 -26.34
C TYR A 24 -10.15 -1.45 -26.92
N ALA A 25 -9.02 -1.80 -27.54
CA ALA A 25 -8.03 -0.81 -28.02
C ALA A 25 -8.60 0.25 -28.97
N LYS A 26 -9.61 -0.13 -29.77
CA LYS A 26 -10.31 0.79 -30.71
C LYS A 26 -11.30 1.73 -30.02
N ASP A 27 -11.72 1.39 -28.80
CA ASP A 27 -12.74 2.11 -28.05
C ASP A 27 -12.12 3.13 -27.08
N TYR A 28 -10.80 3.06 -26.84
CA TYR A 28 -10.09 4.06 -26.05
C TYR A 28 -10.03 5.42 -26.75
N LEU A 29 -10.52 6.44 -26.06
CA LEU A 29 -10.56 7.81 -26.56
C LEU A 29 -9.56 8.69 -25.82
N ILE A 30 -8.53 9.15 -26.55
CA ILE A 30 -7.60 10.17 -26.06
C ILE A 30 -8.12 11.55 -26.46
N LEU A 31 -8.50 12.36 -25.48
CA LEU A 31 -9.07 13.70 -25.66
C LEU A 31 -8.00 14.77 -25.86
N ASP A 32 -6.88 14.62 -25.15
CA ASP A 32 -5.72 15.51 -25.24
C ASP A 32 -4.46 14.67 -25.00
N LYS A 33 -3.45 14.88 -25.83
CA LYS A 33 -2.20 14.12 -25.82
C LYS A 33 -0.99 14.92 -25.33
N GLY A 34 -1.20 16.20 -25.01
CA GLY A 34 -0.21 17.12 -24.43
C GLY A 34 -0.83 17.95 -23.31
N PHE A 35 -1.68 17.33 -22.49
CA PHE A 35 -2.52 18.03 -21.51
C PHE A 35 -1.72 18.84 -20.48
N GLY A 36 -0.45 18.50 -20.25
CA GLY A 36 0.49 19.21 -19.37
C GLY A 36 0.19 19.11 -17.87
N GLY A 37 -1.07 18.79 -17.50
CA GLY A 37 -1.49 18.48 -16.14
C GLY A 37 -1.34 17.00 -15.79
N THR A 38 -1.90 16.60 -14.64
CA THR A 38 -1.98 15.19 -14.23
C THR A 38 -2.83 14.41 -15.23
N THR A 39 -2.21 13.39 -15.82
CA THR A 39 -2.86 12.39 -16.66
C THR A 39 -4.08 11.81 -15.92
N ARG A 40 -5.21 11.68 -16.61
CA ARG A 40 -6.46 11.16 -16.02
C ARG A 40 -7.49 10.72 -17.06
N PHE A 41 -8.26 9.69 -16.72
CA PHE A 41 -9.55 9.40 -17.32
C PHE A 41 -10.63 10.35 -16.78
N SER A 42 -11.53 10.81 -17.66
CA SER A 42 -12.70 11.59 -17.28
C SER A 42 -13.98 10.86 -17.67
N PRO A 43 -14.76 10.31 -16.70
CA PRO A 43 -16.04 9.68 -17.01
C PRO A 43 -17.05 10.69 -17.57
N VAL A 44 -16.97 11.96 -17.15
CA VAL A 44 -17.83 13.04 -17.66
C VAL A 44 -17.58 13.35 -19.12
N ARG A 45 -16.31 13.32 -19.55
CA ARG A 45 -15.92 13.60 -20.94
C ARG A 45 -15.78 12.34 -21.80
N GLY A 46 -15.90 11.15 -21.20
CA GLY A 46 -15.83 9.85 -21.89
C GLY A 46 -14.46 9.53 -22.49
N GLY A 47 -13.37 10.10 -21.95
CA GLY A 47 -12.04 9.90 -22.52
C GLY A 47 -10.92 10.41 -21.64
N ILE A 48 -9.69 10.29 -22.14
CA ILE A 48 -8.46 10.37 -21.35
C ILE A 48 -7.66 11.62 -21.72
N PHE A 49 -7.16 12.32 -20.71
CA PHE A 49 -6.15 13.37 -20.84
C PHE A 49 -4.79 12.76 -20.56
N LEU A 50 -3.88 12.84 -21.53
CA LEU A 50 -2.56 12.25 -21.47
C LEU A 50 -1.49 13.31 -21.70
N ASP A 51 -0.32 13.06 -21.11
CA ASP A 51 0.94 13.67 -21.49
C ASP A 51 1.82 12.60 -22.13
N LEU A 52 1.86 12.55 -23.48
CA LEU A 52 2.57 11.49 -24.19
C LEU A 52 4.07 11.50 -23.90
N GLU A 53 4.68 12.65 -23.66
CA GLU A 53 6.12 12.73 -23.39
C GLU A 53 6.46 11.98 -22.10
N LYS A 54 5.72 12.26 -21.01
CA LYS A 54 5.87 11.57 -19.73
C LYS A 54 5.54 10.09 -19.82
N ILE A 55 4.52 9.70 -20.59
CA ILE A 55 4.12 8.30 -20.75
C ILE A 55 5.25 7.46 -21.35
N PHE A 56 6.02 7.99 -22.30
CA PHE A 56 7.11 7.24 -22.93
C PHE A 56 8.31 7.04 -22.00
N THR A 57 8.56 7.97 -21.08
CA THR A 57 9.73 7.96 -20.19
C THR A 57 9.44 7.41 -18.80
N GLY A 58 8.17 7.33 -18.42
CA GLY A 58 7.77 7.18 -17.02
C GLY A 58 7.82 8.50 -16.27
N ASP A 59 7.44 8.45 -14.99
CA ASP A 59 7.54 9.56 -14.04
C ASP A 59 8.09 9.06 -12.69
N ASP A 60 8.10 9.94 -11.68
CA ASP A 60 8.64 9.61 -10.36
C ASP A 60 7.86 8.48 -9.66
N ALA A 61 6.61 8.18 -10.08
CA ALA A 61 5.72 7.19 -9.47
C ALA A 61 5.35 6.01 -10.40
N HIS A 62 5.65 6.08 -11.69
CA HIS A 62 5.22 5.08 -12.67
C HIS A 62 6.33 4.71 -13.66
N ARG A 63 6.42 3.42 -13.97
CA ARG A 63 7.28 2.92 -15.04
C ARG A 63 6.82 3.44 -16.42
N PRO A 64 7.68 3.44 -17.46
CA PRO A 64 7.27 3.77 -18.82
C PRO A 64 5.99 3.04 -19.23
N TYR A 65 5.06 3.78 -19.82
CA TYR A 65 3.72 3.34 -20.26
C TYR A 65 2.74 2.95 -19.15
N GLN A 66 3.15 2.79 -17.89
CA GLN A 66 2.25 2.31 -16.83
C GLN A 66 1.06 3.25 -16.63
N THR A 67 1.28 4.56 -16.61
CA THR A 67 0.19 5.56 -16.51
C THR A 67 -0.81 5.44 -17.68
N LEU A 68 -0.36 5.12 -18.90
CA LEU A 68 -1.28 4.88 -20.02
C LEU A 68 -2.19 3.68 -19.74
N PHE A 69 -1.62 2.59 -19.24
CA PHE A 69 -2.40 1.39 -18.88
C PHE A 69 -3.34 1.66 -17.71
N HIS A 70 -2.89 2.41 -16.70
CA HIS A 70 -3.72 2.83 -15.57
C HIS A 70 -4.95 3.62 -16.05
N GLU A 71 -4.77 4.68 -16.86
CA GLU A 71 -5.92 5.48 -17.31
C GLU A 71 -6.85 4.76 -18.27
N THR A 72 -6.28 3.94 -19.17
CA THR A 72 -7.10 3.12 -20.07
C THR A 72 -7.82 2.02 -19.31
N ALA A 73 -7.29 1.55 -18.18
CA ALA A 73 -7.96 0.61 -17.30
C ALA A 73 -9.18 1.24 -16.62
N HIS A 74 -9.10 2.50 -16.16
CA HIS A 74 -10.30 3.23 -15.70
C HIS A 74 -11.36 3.37 -16.80
N MET A 75 -10.94 3.72 -18.02
CA MET A 75 -11.87 3.82 -19.15
C MET A 75 -12.50 2.46 -19.47
N LEU A 76 -11.70 1.39 -19.49
CA LEU A 76 -12.19 0.03 -19.70
C LEU A 76 -13.19 -0.39 -18.62
N ASP A 77 -12.90 -0.12 -17.35
CA ASP A 77 -13.80 -0.38 -16.23
C ASP A 77 -15.15 0.33 -16.42
N TYR A 78 -15.10 1.59 -16.86
CA TYR A 78 -16.28 2.41 -17.15
C TYR A 78 -17.10 1.91 -18.35
N LEU A 79 -16.41 1.45 -19.41
CA LEU A 79 -17.03 0.86 -20.59
C LEU A 79 -17.72 -0.45 -20.25
N LEU A 80 -17.04 -1.33 -19.51
CA LEU A 80 -17.59 -2.61 -19.04
C LEU A 80 -18.80 -2.40 -18.13
N GLY A 81 -18.75 -1.39 -17.26
CA GLY A 81 -19.84 -1.08 -16.34
C GLY A 81 -20.99 -0.29 -16.96
N LYS A 82 -20.93 0.06 -18.26
CA LYS A 82 -21.99 0.77 -19.01
C LYS A 82 -22.41 2.09 -18.37
N ASN A 83 -21.47 3.04 -18.32
CA ASN A 83 -21.61 4.37 -17.71
C ASN A 83 -21.52 4.40 -16.17
N THR A 84 -20.97 3.34 -15.59
CA THR A 84 -20.44 3.25 -14.22
C THR A 84 -19.26 2.28 -14.26
N TYR A 85 -18.60 2.01 -13.13
CA TYR A 85 -17.45 1.11 -13.06
C TYR A 85 -17.90 -0.34 -12.86
N TYR A 86 -17.46 -1.26 -13.72
CA TYR A 86 -17.71 -2.70 -13.59
C TYR A 86 -17.17 -3.26 -12.26
N SER A 87 -15.98 -2.82 -11.84
CA SER A 87 -15.34 -3.19 -10.56
C SER A 87 -16.22 -2.96 -9.33
N THR A 88 -17.17 -2.01 -9.41
CA THR A 88 -18.12 -1.73 -8.31
C THR A 88 -19.30 -2.69 -8.24
N GLN A 89 -19.56 -3.40 -9.34
CA GLN A 89 -20.67 -4.34 -9.48
C GLN A 89 -20.22 -5.79 -9.38
N ALA A 90 -18.94 -6.04 -9.68
CA ALA A 90 -18.35 -7.37 -9.69
C ALA A 90 -18.48 -8.09 -8.35
N LYS A 91 -18.84 -9.37 -8.42
CA LYS A 91 -18.99 -10.26 -7.28
C LYS A 91 -18.36 -11.61 -7.55
N ASN A 92 -17.69 -12.17 -6.55
CA ASN A 92 -17.22 -13.54 -6.56
C ASN A 92 -17.68 -14.23 -5.27
N ASP A 93 -18.34 -15.39 -5.38
CA ASP A 93 -18.95 -16.12 -4.26
C ASP A 93 -19.81 -15.24 -3.33
N GLY A 94 -20.56 -14.30 -3.93
CA GLY A 94 -21.45 -13.39 -3.21
C GLY A 94 -20.77 -12.18 -2.55
N LYS A 95 -19.44 -12.11 -2.54
CA LYS A 95 -18.67 -10.95 -2.04
C LYS A 95 -18.37 -9.96 -3.15
N THR A 96 -18.50 -8.68 -2.86
CA THR A 96 -18.10 -7.60 -3.77
C THR A 96 -16.57 -7.43 -3.80
N PHE A 97 -16.08 -6.75 -4.84
CA PHE A 97 -14.66 -6.44 -4.94
C PHE A 97 -14.19 -5.54 -3.79
N ASN A 98 -15.01 -4.54 -3.42
CA ASN A 98 -14.75 -3.64 -2.29
C ASN A 98 -14.57 -4.40 -0.96
N GLU A 99 -15.49 -5.31 -0.66
CA GLU A 99 -15.42 -6.13 0.57
C GLU A 99 -14.17 -7.00 0.60
N THR A 100 -13.74 -7.50 -0.55
CA THR A 100 -12.55 -8.34 -0.68
C THR A 100 -11.28 -7.52 -0.44
N LEU A 101 -11.18 -6.32 -1.05
CA LEU A 101 -10.10 -5.36 -0.82
C LEU A 101 -9.99 -4.97 0.65
N PHE A 102 -11.11 -4.61 1.27
CA PHE A 102 -11.15 -4.26 2.68
C PHE A 102 -10.75 -5.43 3.58
N THR A 103 -11.21 -6.65 3.25
CA THR A 103 -10.88 -7.85 4.01
C THR A 103 -9.38 -8.14 3.99
N ASP A 104 -8.72 -8.07 2.84
CA ASP A 104 -7.27 -8.28 2.74
C ASP A 104 -6.49 -7.22 3.55
N ALA A 105 -6.82 -5.93 3.38
CA ALA A 105 -6.18 -4.85 4.13
C ALA A 105 -6.37 -5.01 5.65
N MET A 106 -7.58 -5.39 6.09
CA MET A 106 -7.84 -5.63 7.51
C MET A 106 -7.17 -6.88 8.05
N ASN A 107 -7.00 -7.92 7.24
CA ASN A 107 -6.21 -9.10 7.62
C ASN A 107 -4.75 -8.71 7.84
N LEU A 108 -4.16 -7.91 6.94
CA LEU A 108 -2.81 -7.39 7.09
C LEU A 108 -2.66 -6.51 8.34
N PHE A 109 -3.62 -5.62 8.58
CA PHE A 109 -3.67 -4.79 9.79
C PHE A 109 -3.69 -5.63 11.06
N ASN A 110 -4.58 -6.61 11.14
CA ASN A 110 -4.71 -7.47 12.30
C ASN A 110 -3.50 -8.38 12.52
N ALA A 111 -2.91 -8.91 11.44
CA ALA A 111 -1.69 -9.69 11.50
C ALA A 111 -0.51 -8.85 12.02
N THR A 112 -0.32 -7.64 11.47
CA THR A 112 0.74 -6.72 11.90
C THR A 112 0.55 -6.29 13.35
N ARG A 113 -0.69 -6.00 13.78
CA ARG A 113 -1.00 -5.75 15.21
C ARG A 113 -0.56 -6.91 16.09
N LYS A 114 -0.87 -8.16 15.71
CA LYS A 114 -0.52 -9.36 16.48
C LYS A 114 0.99 -9.54 16.56
N GLU A 115 1.72 -9.33 15.47
CA GLU A 115 3.18 -9.39 15.44
C GLU A 115 3.82 -8.34 16.33
N LEU A 116 3.33 -7.08 16.30
CA LEU A 116 3.82 -6.02 17.17
C LEU A 116 3.60 -6.36 18.65
N VAL A 117 2.42 -6.86 19.02
CA VAL A 117 2.15 -7.34 20.39
C VAL A 117 3.12 -8.45 20.79
N GLN A 118 3.38 -9.42 19.91
CA GLN A 118 4.34 -10.49 20.18
C GLN A 118 5.77 -9.96 20.33
N LYS A 119 6.20 -9.03 19.46
CA LYS A 119 7.52 -8.38 19.52
C LYS A 119 7.70 -7.58 20.80
N ARG A 120 6.65 -6.89 21.27
CA ARG A 120 6.65 -6.18 22.55
C ARG A 120 6.73 -7.13 23.75
N ARG A 121 5.90 -8.17 23.78
CA ARG A 121 5.92 -9.15 24.89
C ARG A 121 7.26 -9.86 25.06
N LYS A 122 7.98 -10.11 23.96
CA LYS A 122 9.35 -10.67 24.00
C LYS A 122 10.36 -9.78 24.74
N GLN A 123 10.05 -8.49 24.95
CA GLN A 123 10.92 -7.55 25.66
C GLN A 123 10.61 -7.47 27.17
N LEU A 124 9.54 -8.11 27.67
CA LEU A 124 9.18 -8.08 29.10
C LEU A 124 10.28 -8.63 30.03
N PRO A 125 11.06 -9.67 29.67
CA PRO A 125 12.20 -10.09 30.51
C PRO A 125 13.23 -8.96 30.73
N MET A 126 13.45 -8.10 29.73
CA MET A 126 14.35 -6.95 29.85
C MET A 126 13.85 -5.95 30.90
N VAL A 127 12.53 -5.78 31.06
CA VAL A 127 11.96 -4.95 32.13
C VAL A 127 12.33 -5.51 33.50
N ALA A 128 12.20 -6.83 33.70
CA ALA A 128 12.58 -7.49 34.94
C ALA A 128 14.08 -7.31 35.24
N GLU A 129 14.93 -7.42 34.23
CA GLU A 129 16.38 -7.17 34.35
C GLU A 129 16.70 -5.71 34.72
N MET A 130 16.03 -4.74 34.08
CA MET A 130 16.17 -3.31 34.41
C MET A 130 15.77 -3.07 35.87
N ARG A 131 14.62 -3.61 36.33
CA ARG A 131 14.17 -3.48 37.71
C ARG A 131 15.15 -4.12 38.71
N ALA A 132 15.65 -5.32 38.42
CA ALA A 132 16.63 -6.00 39.26
C ALA A 132 17.96 -5.23 39.36
N ARG A 133 18.43 -4.66 38.24
CA ARG A 133 19.64 -3.84 38.22
C ARG A 133 19.46 -2.54 39.00
N LEU A 134 18.33 -1.87 38.81
CA LEU A 134 18.01 -0.63 39.52
C LEU A 134 18.01 -0.85 41.04
N ARG A 135 17.45 -1.97 41.52
CA ARG A 135 17.50 -2.34 42.95
C ARG A 135 18.93 -2.58 43.47
N ARG A 136 19.79 -3.20 42.66
CA ARG A 136 21.17 -3.55 43.07
C ARG A 136 22.14 -2.39 43.03
N SER A 137 22.00 -1.49 42.06
CA SER A 137 23.03 -0.48 41.75
C SER A 137 22.53 0.96 41.70
N GLY A 138 21.21 1.17 41.80
CA GLY A 138 20.59 2.48 41.65
C GLY A 138 20.64 3.05 40.22
N GLN A 139 21.19 2.31 39.25
CA GLN A 139 21.43 2.78 37.88
C GLN A 139 21.07 1.73 36.81
N LEU A 140 20.84 2.17 35.58
CA LEU A 140 20.70 1.32 34.39
C LEU A 140 22.01 1.23 33.59
N THR A 141 22.15 0.21 32.74
CA THR A 141 23.28 0.15 31.79
C THR A 141 23.06 1.12 30.63
N ALA A 142 24.13 1.46 29.91
CA ALA A 142 24.03 2.22 28.67
C ALA A 142 23.13 1.52 27.63
N GLN A 143 23.20 0.19 27.55
CA GLN A 143 22.32 -0.61 26.67
C GLN A 143 20.85 -0.49 27.07
N GLN A 144 20.53 -0.54 28.37
CA GLN A 144 19.17 -0.37 28.87
C GLN A 144 18.63 1.04 28.60
N LEU A 145 19.46 2.06 28.77
CA LEU A 145 19.10 3.44 28.40
C LEU A 145 18.88 3.58 26.88
N THR A 146 19.67 2.90 26.06
CA THR A 146 19.48 2.87 24.60
C THR A 146 18.15 2.23 24.21
N ILE A 147 17.74 1.15 24.90
CA ILE A 147 16.44 0.52 24.69
C ILE A 147 15.30 1.49 25.01
N LEU A 148 15.39 2.21 26.14
CA LEU A 148 14.40 3.23 26.50
C LEU A 148 14.36 4.38 25.49
N GLN A 149 15.52 4.79 24.96
CA GLN A 149 15.61 5.85 23.96
C GLN A 149 14.98 5.43 22.63
N ASN A 150 15.32 4.24 22.13
CA ASN A 150 14.77 3.71 20.88
C ASN A 150 13.25 3.46 20.98
N ALA A 151 12.74 3.23 22.19
CA ALA A 151 11.31 3.14 22.48
C ALA A 151 10.64 4.52 22.64
N GLY A 152 11.39 5.63 22.54
CA GLY A 152 10.87 6.99 22.72
C GLY A 152 10.51 7.36 24.16
N ILE A 153 10.85 6.52 25.14
CA ILE A 153 10.57 6.75 26.57
C ILE A 153 11.47 7.84 27.15
N ILE A 154 12.68 7.96 26.62
CA ILE A 154 13.65 9.01 26.94
C ILE A 154 14.22 9.62 25.65
N SER A 155 14.59 10.89 25.69
CA SER A 155 15.09 11.62 24.50
C SER A 155 16.62 11.62 24.38
N ASP A 156 17.35 11.80 25.48
CA ASP A 156 18.81 11.84 25.50
C ASP A 156 19.37 11.08 26.70
N ILE A 157 20.11 10.00 26.42
CA ILE A 157 20.76 9.12 27.41
C ILE A 157 21.64 9.90 28.40
N SER A 158 22.29 10.99 27.97
CA SER A 158 23.22 11.76 28.80
C SER A 158 22.56 12.32 30.06
N ASN A 159 21.31 12.75 29.93
CA ASN A 159 20.50 13.29 31.04
C ASN A 159 20.08 12.24 32.08
N PHE A 160 20.17 10.96 31.73
CA PHE A 160 19.77 9.85 32.60
C PHE A 160 20.97 9.16 33.27
N ARG A 161 22.21 9.57 32.95
CA ARG A 161 23.41 9.10 33.64
C ARG A 161 23.51 9.81 35.00
N GLY A 162 23.24 9.08 36.07
CA GLY A 162 23.26 9.62 37.45
C GLY A 162 21.89 10.13 37.93
N GLU A 163 20.81 9.87 37.20
CA GLU A 163 19.45 10.16 37.67
C GLU A 163 19.12 9.39 38.95
N LYS A 164 18.15 9.93 39.72
CA LYS A 164 17.68 9.28 40.94
C LYS A 164 16.93 8.00 40.57
N ALA A 165 17.11 6.95 41.39
CA ALA A 165 16.53 5.64 41.13
C ALA A 165 15.00 5.66 40.93
N TRP A 166 14.27 6.57 41.58
CA TRP A 166 12.83 6.70 41.40
C TRP A 166 12.43 7.23 40.00
N GLN A 167 13.24 8.11 39.40
CA GLN A 167 13.01 8.63 38.05
C GLN A 167 13.18 7.52 37.02
N LEU A 168 14.29 6.77 37.14
CA LEU A 168 14.54 5.58 36.32
C LEU A 168 13.43 4.52 36.49
N SER A 169 12.92 4.33 37.72
CA SER A 169 11.79 3.42 37.98
C SER A 169 10.54 3.83 37.21
N SER A 170 10.22 5.13 37.17
CA SER A 170 9.09 5.66 36.39
C SER A 170 9.26 5.41 34.88
N ARG A 171 10.48 5.56 34.34
CA ARG A 171 10.77 5.24 32.93
C ARG A 171 10.61 3.76 32.61
N ILE A 172 11.05 2.88 33.51
CA ILE A 172 10.85 1.43 33.35
C ILE A 172 9.36 1.08 33.34
N THR A 173 8.55 1.71 34.21
CA THR A 173 7.09 1.51 34.20
C THR A 173 6.46 2.01 32.90
N ALA A 174 6.82 3.19 32.41
CA ALA A 174 6.30 3.68 31.12
C ALA A 174 6.67 2.76 29.95
N TYR A 175 7.88 2.19 29.95
CA TYR A 175 8.30 1.20 28.98
C TYR A 175 7.50 -0.10 29.11
N GLU A 176 7.31 -0.61 30.33
CA GLU A 176 6.48 -1.80 30.58
C GLU A 176 5.04 -1.59 30.11
N ASP A 177 4.44 -0.44 30.41
CA ASP A 177 3.09 -0.05 29.97
C ASP A 177 3.00 -0.07 28.44
N MET A 178 3.99 0.48 27.74
CA MET A 178 4.06 0.43 26.27
C MET A 178 4.12 -1.03 25.76
N LEU A 179 4.84 -1.92 26.44
CA LEU A 179 4.98 -3.32 26.03
C LEU A 179 3.69 -4.14 26.24
N VAL A 180 2.91 -3.84 27.29
CA VAL A 180 1.68 -4.58 27.62
C VAL A 180 0.45 -4.06 26.90
N ASN A 181 0.40 -2.75 26.64
CA ASN A 181 -0.72 -2.12 25.95
C ASN A 181 -0.71 -2.45 24.45
N PRO A 182 -1.88 -2.58 23.81
CA PRO A 182 -1.97 -2.75 22.36
C PRO A 182 -1.25 -1.62 21.61
N PRO A 183 -0.60 -1.90 20.47
CA PRO A 183 -0.03 -0.85 19.64
C PRO A 183 -1.14 0.07 19.11
N GLU A 184 -0.84 1.37 19.06
CA GLU A 184 -1.75 2.35 18.50
C GLU A 184 -1.89 2.13 16.99
N ARG A 185 -3.02 2.57 16.43
CA ARG A 185 -3.29 2.48 14.98
C ARG A 185 -2.14 3.03 14.13
N LYS A 186 -1.63 4.22 14.46
CA LYS A 186 -0.50 4.85 13.75
C LYS A 186 0.75 3.97 13.70
N GLU A 187 1.02 3.22 14.77
CA GLU A 187 2.18 2.32 14.84
C GLU A 187 1.97 1.09 13.95
N ILE A 188 0.73 0.59 13.89
CA ILE A 188 0.37 -0.53 13.02
C ILE A 188 0.48 -0.11 11.56
N LEU A 189 -0.09 1.04 11.17
CA LEU A 189 -0.03 1.56 9.80
C LEU A 189 1.41 1.84 9.35
N ARG A 190 2.23 2.43 10.23
CA ARG A 190 3.65 2.64 9.96
C ARG A 190 4.38 1.32 9.76
N ALA A 191 4.13 0.32 10.61
CA ALA A 191 4.72 -1.00 10.45
C ALA A 191 4.26 -1.74 9.17
N ILE A 192 3.06 -1.46 8.67
CA ILE A 192 2.60 -1.97 7.36
C ILE A 192 3.41 -1.30 6.25
N ALA A 193 3.49 0.04 6.23
CA ALA A 193 4.27 0.78 5.25
C ALA A 193 5.74 0.35 5.24
N ASP A 194 6.38 0.25 6.42
CA ASP A 194 7.76 -0.20 6.54
C ASP A 194 7.99 -1.60 5.92
N LYS A 195 7.02 -2.51 5.99
CA LYS A 195 7.07 -3.84 5.35
C LYS A 195 6.86 -3.78 3.84
N VAL A 196 5.93 -2.94 3.39
CA VAL A 196 5.63 -2.75 1.96
C VAL A 196 6.83 -2.15 1.24
N HIS A 197 7.51 -1.22 1.91
CA HIS A 197 8.68 -0.50 1.41
C HIS A 197 10.01 -1.16 1.79
N GLU A 198 10.00 -2.32 2.45
CA GLU A 198 11.22 -2.98 2.92
C GLU A 198 12.18 -3.28 1.76
N GLY A 199 13.44 -2.85 1.92
CA GLY A 199 14.49 -3.03 0.90
C GLY A 199 14.39 -2.09 -0.30
N ARG A 200 13.40 -1.18 -0.33
CA ARG A 200 13.23 -0.18 -1.39
C ARG A 200 13.78 1.17 -0.98
N LYS A 201 14.26 1.95 -1.95
CA LYS A 201 14.59 3.36 -1.73
C LYS A 201 13.38 4.22 -2.06
N LEU A 202 13.32 5.42 -1.47
CA LEU A 202 12.35 6.45 -1.84
C LEU A 202 12.46 6.91 -3.31
N THR A 203 13.48 6.46 -4.05
CA THR A 203 13.62 6.68 -5.49
C THR A 203 13.04 5.54 -6.33
N ASP A 204 12.65 4.43 -5.71
CA ASP A 204 12.20 3.20 -6.37
C ASP A 204 10.68 3.03 -6.18
N VAL A 205 9.94 4.13 -6.22
CA VAL A 205 8.51 4.16 -5.88
C VAL A 205 7.60 3.77 -7.03
N THR A 206 8.18 3.55 -8.21
CA THR A 206 7.46 3.11 -9.41
C THR A 206 6.78 1.76 -9.26
N ASP A 207 7.02 1.00 -8.19
CA ASP A 207 6.51 -0.35 -7.96
C ASP A 207 5.49 -0.40 -6.81
N LEU A 208 4.97 0.76 -6.40
CA LEU A 208 4.18 0.95 -5.18
C LEU A 208 2.71 1.28 -5.43
N ASP A 209 2.14 0.83 -6.56
CA ASP A 209 0.69 0.84 -6.85
C ASP A 209 -0.16 0.32 -5.67
N VAL A 210 0.43 -0.56 -4.86
CA VAL A 210 -0.19 -1.10 -3.64
C VAL A 210 -0.46 -0.04 -2.56
N ASP A 211 0.28 1.07 -2.54
CA ASP A 211 0.13 2.12 -1.52
C ASP A 211 -1.22 2.84 -1.71
N ASP A 212 -1.62 3.11 -2.96
CA ASP A 212 -2.95 3.66 -3.28
C ASP A 212 -4.06 2.70 -2.81
N MET A 213 -3.89 1.41 -3.06
CA MET A 213 -4.84 0.40 -2.61
C MET A 213 -4.92 0.31 -1.08
N LEU A 214 -3.78 0.43 -0.37
CA LEU A 214 -3.72 0.44 1.08
C LEU A 214 -4.30 1.72 1.68
N GLN A 215 -4.00 2.88 1.10
CA GLN A 215 -4.62 4.15 1.47
C GLN A 215 -6.14 4.07 1.30
N ALA A 216 -6.61 3.53 0.18
CA ALA A 216 -8.04 3.38 -0.08
C ALA A 216 -8.75 2.49 0.95
N ALA A 217 -8.10 1.41 1.38
CA ALA A 217 -8.69 0.42 2.27
C ALA A 217 -8.53 0.74 3.76
N LEU A 218 -7.39 1.33 4.13
CA LEU A 218 -7.06 1.63 5.52
C LEU A 218 -7.43 3.08 5.89
N GLY A 219 -7.45 4.01 4.95
CA GLY A 219 -7.79 5.42 5.16
C GLY A 219 -6.60 6.35 5.01
N ASP A 220 -6.89 7.66 5.02
CA ASP A 220 -5.92 8.73 4.72
C ASP A 220 -4.80 8.88 5.77
N ASP A 221 -4.90 8.21 6.92
CA ASP A 221 -3.83 8.14 7.92
C ASP A 221 -2.77 7.06 7.64
N TYR A 222 -2.90 6.33 6.53
CA TYR A 222 -1.88 5.40 6.05
C TYR A 222 -0.64 6.16 5.52
N PRO A 223 0.59 5.86 6.00
CA PRO A 223 1.79 6.57 5.57
C PRO A 223 2.34 6.02 4.25
N TYR A 224 1.71 6.38 3.14
CA TYR A 224 2.10 6.01 1.77
C TYR A 224 3.32 6.78 1.25
N TRP A 225 4.02 6.23 0.25
CA TRP A 225 5.01 6.92 -0.57
C TRP A 225 4.42 7.40 -1.91
N VAL A 226 3.50 6.62 -2.48
CA VAL A 226 2.67 6.97 -3.63
C VAL A 226 1.21 6.91 -3.20
N GLY A 227 0.43 7.95 -3.50
CA GLY A 227 -0.93 8.04 -2.97
C GLY A 227 -1.70 9.24 -3.48
N HIS A 228 -2.99 9.28 -3.19
CA HIS A 228 -3.83 10.43 -3.46
C HIS A 228 -3.85 11.43 -2.30
N LEU A 229 -3.52 12.69 -2.59
CA LEU A 229 -3.60 13.78 -1.62
C LEU A 229 -5.06 14.22 -1.39
N GLY A 230 -5.44 14.39 -0.12
CA GLY A 230 -6.67 15.07 0.30
C GLY A 230 -7.64 14.19 1.06
N ASP A 231 -8.11 14.69 2.21
CA ASP A 231 -9.07 14.01 3.08
C ASP A 231 -10.34 13.61 2.30
N GLY A 232 -10.63 12.32 2.23
CA GLY A 232 -11.82 11.78 1.61
C GLY A 232 -11.76 11.60 0.09
N TYR A 233 -10.56 11.52 -0.51
CA TYR A 233 -10.44 11.11 -1.91
C TYR A 233 -11.13 9.76 -2.15
N PHE A 234 -10.87 8.78 -1.29
CA PHE A 234 -11.42 7.45 -1.43
C PHE A 234 -12.84 7.32 -0.87
N ASN A 235 -13.67 6.65 -1.65
CA ASN A 235 -14.97 6.10 -1.26
C ASN A 235 -15.09 4.70 -1.89
N PRO A 236 -16.10 3.88 -1.55
CA PRO A 236 -16.17 2.50 -2.04
C PRO A 236 -16.11 2.37 -3.57
N THR A 237 -16.69 3.32 -4.31
CA THR A 237 -16.64 3.36 -5.78
C THR A 237 -15.21 3.61 -6.27
N ARG A 238 -14.56 4.64 -5.75
CA ARG A 238 -13.18 5.00 -6.14
C ARG A 238 -12.19 3.92 -5.74
N GLN A 239 -12.34 3.32 -4.55
CA GLN A 239 -11.50 2.20 -4.12
C GLN A 239 -11.53 1.03 -5.12
N CYS A 240 -12.71 0.65 -5.63
CA CYS A 240 -12.79 -0.39 -6.65
C CYS A 240 -12.17 0.02 -7.98
N ALA A 241 -12.45 1.25 -8.44
CA ALA A 241 -11.97 1.75 -9.71
C ALA A 241 -10.44 1.93 -9.75
N GLU A 242 -9.85 2.44 -8.66
CA GLU A 242 -8.39 2.55 -8.49
C GLU A 242 -7.76 1.17 -8.38
N ALA A 243 -8.27 0.27 -7.53
CA ALA A 243 -7.73 -1.09 -7.44
C ALA A 243 -7.79 -1.84 -8.78
N TRP A 244 -8.85 -1.65 -9.59
CA TRP A 244 -8.91 -2.20 -10.93
C TRP A 244 -7.81 -1.64 -11.85
N ALA A 245 -7.61 -0.31 -11.83
CA ALA A 245 -6.61 0.35 -12.65
C ALA A 245 -5.19 -0.03 -12.25
N GLU A 246 -4.89 -0.03 -10.96
CA GLU A 246 -3.60 -0.45 -10.42
C GLU A 246 -3.28 -1.90 -10.77
N MET A 247 -4.20 -2.83 -10.50
CA MET A 247 -3.99 -4.25 -10.82
C MET A 247 -3.79 -4.49 -12.32
N MET A 248 -4.57 -3.83 -13.19
CA MET A 248 -4.44 -3.98 -14.64
C MET A 248 -3.12 -3.40 -15.14
N SER A 249 -2.75 -2.20 -14.71
CA SER A 249 -1.51 -1.55 -15.13
C SER A 249 -0.28 -2.32 -14.63
N SER A 250 -0.35 -2.83 -13.40
CA SER A 250 0.64 -3.72 -12.79
C SER A 250 0.86 -5.00 -13.60
N GLN A 251 -0.21 -5.73 -13.94
CA GLN A 251 -0.06 -6.96 -14.73
C GLN A 251 0.57 -6.74 -16.11
N ILE A 252 0.28 -5.61 -16.77
CA ILE A 252 0.77 -5.33 -18.14
C ILE A 252 2.18 -4.73 -18.12
N ALA A 253 2.41 -3.72 -17.28
CA ALA A 253 3.60 -2.87 -17.35
C ALA A 253 4.54 -3.00 -16.14
N ASN A 254 4.06 -3.53 -15.01
CA ASN A 254 4.81 -3.50 -13.75
C ASN A 254 4.67 -4.78 -12.91
N PRO A 255 5.38 -5.86 -13.29
CA PRO A 255 5.30 -7.15 -12.60
C PRO A 255 5.80 -7.12 -11.15
N ASP A 256 6.66 -6.15 -10.80
CA ASP A 256 7.16 -5.98 -9.44
C ASP A 256 6.07 -5.38 -8.53
N ALA A 257 5.27 -4.43 -9.03
CA ALA A 257 4.06 -3.96 -8.36
C ALA A 257 3.00 -5.07 -8.29
N TRP A 258 2.79 -5.83 -9.38
CA TRP A 258 1.86 -6.97 -9.35
C TRP A 258 2.23 -8.01 -8.27
N SER A 259 3.50 -8.39 -8.19
CA SER A 259 4.00 -9.33 -7.17
C SER A 259 3.78 -8.81 -5.74
N LEU A 260 3.88 -7.49 -5.56
CA LEU A 260 3.60 -6.84 -4.29
C LEU A 260 2.10 -6.85 -3.97
N ILE A 261 1.24 -6.56 -4.95
CA ILE A 261 -0.21 -6.64 -4.83
C ILE A 261 -0.64 -8.07 -4.47
N GLU A 262 -0.13 -9.11 -5.10
CA GLU A 262 -0.46 -10.50 -4.77
C GLU A 262 -0.10 -10.86 -3.32
N ARG A 263 0.97 -10.27 -2.79
CA ARG A 263 1.40 -10.50 -1.41
C ARG A 263 0.52 -9.75 -0.39
N VAL A 264 0.11 -8.53 -0.72
CA VAL A 264 -0.62 -7.62 0.21
C VAL A 264 -2.14 -7.83 0.12
N PHE A 265 -2.66 -8.06 -1.08
CA PHE A 265 -4.07 -8.24 -1.41
C PHE A 265 -4.35 -9.58 -2.13
N PRO A 266 -4.02 -10.74 -1.52
CA PRO A 266 -4.06 -12.03 -2.20
C PRO A 266 -5.46 -12.46 -2.67
N GLN A 267 -6.50 -12.23 -1.88
CA GLN A 267 -7.87 -12.59 -2.28
C GLN A 267 -8.40 -11.64 -3.35
N SER A 268 -8.05 -10.36 -3.24
CA SER A 268 -8.45 -9.35 -4.21
C SER A 268 -7.76 -9.56 -5.56
N ALA A 269 -6.47 -9.90 -5.57
CA ALA A 269 -5.74 -10.29 -6.78
C ALA A 269 -6.36 -11.54 -7.45
N THR A 270 -6.76 -12.52 -6.63
CA THR A 270 -7.48 -13.70 -7.13
C THR A 270 -8.83 -13.32 -7.74
N MET A 271 -9.60 -12.46 -7.05
CA MET A 271 -10.89 -11.98 -7.55
C MET A 271 -10.73 -11.16 -8.83
N PHE A 272 -9.74 -10.29 -8.93
CA PHE A 272 -9.43 -9.52 -10.14
C PHE A 272 -9.13 -10.43 -11.33
N ASN A 273 -8.31 -11.46 -11.14
CA ASN A 273 -8.06 -12.45 -12.20
C ASN A 273 -9.34 -13.16 -12.68
N SER A 274 -10.26 -13.47 -11.77
CA SER A 274 -11.58 -14.02 -12.13
C SER A 274 -12.44 -13.01 -12.89
N MET A 275 -12.47 -11.76 -12.43
CA MET A 275 -13.19 -10.65 -13.08
C MET A 275 -12.69 -10.42 -14.51
N VAL A 276 -11.38 -10.38 -14.73
CA VAL A 276 -10.78 -10.25 -16.07
C VAL A 276 -11.19 -11.42 -16.95
N LYS A 277 -11.10 -12.66 -16.47
CA LYS A 277 -11.49 -13.85 -17.24
C LYS A 277 -12.96 -13.83 -17.64
N GLU A 278 -13.85 -13.42 -16.73
CA GLU A 278 -15.28 -13.32 -16.97
C GLU A 278 -15.61 -12.39 -18.14
N VAL A 279 -14.98 -11.21 -18.21
CA VAL A 279 -15.26 -10.22 -19.27
C VAL A 279 -14.43 -10.41 -20.54
N THR A 280 -13.37 -11.23 -20.47
CA THR A 280 -12.55 -11.61 -21.62
C THR A 280 -13.23 -12.67 -22.47
N GLY A 281 -13.76 -13.72 -21.81
CA GLY A 281 -14.45 -14.87 -22.42
C GLY A 281 -15.68 -14.50 -23.24
#